data_AF-A0A3A0ANA0-F1
#
_entry.id   AF-A0A3A0ANA0-F1
#
_cell.length_a   1.000
_cell.length_b   1.000
_cell.length_c   1.000
_cell.angle_alpha   90.00
_cell.angle_beta   90.00
_cell.angle_gamma   90.00
#
_symmetry.space_group_name_H-M   'P 1'
#
loop_
_entity.id
_entity.type
_entity.pdbx_description
1 polymer ?
#
loop_
_entity_poly.entity_id
_entity_poly.type
_entity_poly.pdbx_seq_one_letter_code
_entity_poly.pdbx_strand_id
1 'polypeptide(L)'
;MARTTLTREDALTLLHEQPERMATLTGGLSPGQLRVRPAPDEWSATELLAHLRACADVWGAAIATILAEDQPRIRAVDPRTWMVQTGYPDLAFSDSLAAYRSQRNALLATLGALQPEQWAREATVIGAGAPIQRSVLTFTTRLARHERTHMKQLAKIVAAVRR
;
A
#
# COMPACT_ATOMS: atom_id res chain seq x y z
N MET A 1 -9.26 -9.50 -22.00
CA MET A 1 -7.85 -9.56 -21.53
C MET A 1 -7.81 -10.39 -20.26
N ALA A 2 -7.12 -11.53 -20.25
CA ALA A 2 -6.97 -12.33 -19.04
C ALA A 2 -6.37 -11.44 -17.93
N ARG A 3 -7.02 -11.36 -16.77
CA ARG A 3 -6.41 -10.75 -15.58
C ARG A 3 -5.23 -11.65 -15.22
N THR A 4 -4.03 -11.31 -15.66
CA THR A 4 -2.82 -12.02 -15.26
C THR A 4 -2.75 -12.02 -13.74
N THR A 5 -2.89 -13.19 -13.14
CA THR A 5 -2.73 -13.38 -11.70
C THR A 5 -1.30 -13.02 -11.36
N LEU A 6 -1.11 -12.08 -10.43
CA LEU A 6 0.21 -11.67 -9.97
C LEU A 6 0.81 -12.84 -9.17
N THR A 7 1.97 -13.33 -9.56
CA THR A 7 2.68 -14.36 -8.79
C THR A 7 3.19 -13.79 -7.46
N ARG A 8 3.66 -14.65 -6.56
CA ARG A 8 4.28 -14.22 -5.29
C ARG A 8 5.53 -13.40 -5.57
N GLU A 9 6.36 -13.89 -6.48
CA GLU A 9 7.63 -13.30 -6.88
C GLU A 9 7.37 -11.93 -7.55
N ASP A 10 6.40 -11.84 -8.47
CA ASP A 10 6.01 -10.57 -9.07
C ASP A 10 5.51 -9.57 -8.02
N ALA A 11 4.75 -10.04 -7.03
CA ALA A 11 4.27 -9.18 -5.94
C ALA A 11 5.42 -8.64 -5.11
N LEU A 12 6.38 -9.48 -4.71
CA LEU A 12 7.54 -9.08 -3.93
C LEU A 12 8.41 -8.06 -4.69
N THR A 13 8.69 -8.31 -5.98
CA THR A 13 9.41 -7.38 -6.84
C THR A 13 8.72 -6.02 -6.91
N LEU A 14 7.41 -6.01 -7.19
CA LEU A 14 6.65 -4.75 -7.23
C LEU A 14 6.64 -4.02 -5.89
N LEU A 15 6.51 -4.73 -4.77
CA LEU A 15 6.52 -4.08 -3.45
C LEU A 15 7.89 -3.47 -3.16
N HIS A 16 8.97 -4.15 -3.54
CA HIS A 16 10.35 -3.67 -3.38
C HIS A 16 10.64 -2.38 -4.18
N GLU A 17 10.24 -2.33 -5.45
CA GLU A 17 10.59 -1.21 -6.34
C GLU A 17 9.81 0.08 -6.08
N GLN A 18 8.61 -0.03 -5.50
CA GLN A 18 7.66 1.09 -5.50
C GLN A 18 8.05 2.31 -4.67
N PRO A 19 8.64 2.20 -3.46
CA PRO A 19 9.11 3.38 -2.74
C PRO A 19 10.14 4.19 -3.53
N GLU A 20 11.08 3.53 -4.20
CA GLU A 20 12.10 4.23 -5.01
C GLU A 20 11.51 4.79 -6.31
N ARG A 21 10.56 4.09 -6.92
CA ARG A 21 9.80 4.64 -8.04
C ARG A 21 9.04 5.91 -7.66
N MET A 22 8.41 5.93 -6.49
CA MET A 22 7.75 7.14 -5.98
C MET A 22 8.75 8.26 -5.77
N ALA A 23 9.86 7.99 -5.07
CA ALA A 23 10.93 8.96 -4.84
C ALA A 23 11.44 9.60 -6.14
N THR A 24 11.64 8.76 -7.17
CA THR A 24 12.11 9.18 -8.49
C THR A 24 11.09 10.08 -9.20
N LEU A 25 9.81 9.67 -9.22
CA LEU A 25 8.74 10.45 -9.85
C LEU A 25 8.57 11.83 -9.19
N THR A 26 8.67 11.89 -7.87
CA THR A 26 8.49 13.13 -7.11
C THR A 26 9.77 13.97 -6.96
N GLY A 27 10.91 13.46 -7.41
CA GLY A 27 12.19 14.16 -7.34
C GLY A 27 12.13 15.54 -7.99
N GLY A 28 12.74 16.54 -7.34
CA GLY A 28 12.80 17.91 -7.82
C GLY A 28 11.51 18.73 -7.67
N LEU A 29 10.42 18.16 -7.14
CA LEU A 29 9.23 18.93 -6.78
C LEU A 29 9.41 19.62 -5.43
N SER A 30 8.96 20.87 -5.32
CA SER A 30 8.92 21.58 -4.04
C SER A 30 7.84 21.02 -3.11
N PRO A 31 7.95 21.25 -1.78
CA PRO A 31 6.90 20.86 -0.83
C PRO A 31 5.50 21.41 -1.18
N GLY A 32 5.44 22.63 -1.74
CA GLY A 32 4.19 23.23 -2.20
C GLY A 32 3.59 22.46 -3.38
N GLN A 33 4.42 22.13 -4.39
CA GLN A 33 4.00 21.35 -5.56
C GLN A 33 3.46 19.96 -5.16
N LEU A 34 4.08 19.30 -4.20
CA LEU A 34 3.65 17.97 -3.72
C LEU A 34 2.28 17.97 -3.02
N ARG A 35 1.77 19.14 -2.66
CA ARG A 35 0.43 19.34 -2.06
C ARG A 35 -0.61 19.85 -3.06
N VAL A 36 -0.21 20.18 -4.30
CA VAL A 36 -1.16 20.62 -5.32
C VAL A 36 -2.01 19.43 -5.78
N ARG A 37 -3.33 19.60 -5.73
CA ARG A 37 -4.29 18.71 -6.39
C ARG A 37 -4.47 19.16 -7.84
N PRO A 38 -4.29 18.28 -8.84
CA PRO A 38 -4.46 18.66 -10.24
C PRO A 38 -5.90 19.06 -10.61
N ALA A 39 -6.89 18.51 -9.89
CA ALA A 39 -8.31 18.85 -9.98
C ALA A 39 -8.98 18.73 -8.60
N PRO A 40 -10.15 19.37 -8.37
CA PRO A 40 -10.80 19.38 -7.05
C PRO A 40 -11.09 17.99 -6.45
N ASP A 41 -11.38 17.01 -7.30
CA ASP A 41 -11.72 15.62 -6.95
C ASP A 41 -10.52 14.66 -7.02
N GLU A 42 -9.34 15.14 -7.40
CA GLU A 42 -8.11 14.36 -7.44
C GLU A 42 -7.26 14.55 -6.18
N TRP A 43 -6.39 13.57 -5.92
CA TRP A 43 -5.41 13.64 -4.84
C TRP A 43 -4.14 14.36 -5.29
N SER A 44 -3.53 15.08 -4.36
CA SER A 44 -2.13 15.49 -4.44
C SER A 44 -1.19 14.29 -4.28
N ALA A 45 0.10 14.49 -4.57
CA ALA A 45 1.10 13.46 -4.33
C ALA A 45 1.20 13.09 -2.84
N THR A 46 1.04 14.08 -1.95
CA THR A 46 1.05 13.88 -0.49
C THR A 46 -0.12 13.03 -0.02
N GLU A 47 -1.33 13.30 -0.51
CA GLU A 47 -2.52 12.51 -0.15
C GLU A 47 -2.48 11.09 -0.72
N LEU A 48 -1.95 10.93 -1.94
CA LEU A 48 -1.74 9.61 -2.52
C LEU A 48 -0.76 8.80 -1.67
N LEU A 49 0.37 9.38 -1.26
CA LEU A 49 1.34 8.70 -0.38
C LEU A 49 0.72 8.37 0.98
N ALA A 50 -0.05 9.29 1.57
CA ALA A 50 -0.79 9.04 2.80
C ALA A 50 -1.72 7.81 2.69
N HIS A 51 -2.45 7.69 1.57
CA HIS A 51 -3.29 6.52 1.28
C HIS A 51 -2.48 5.23 1.16
N LEU A 52 -1.32 5.26 0.50
CA LEU A 52 -0.46 4.07 0.39
C LEU A 52 0.07 3.60 1.74
N ARG A 53 0.49 4.54 2.60
CA ARG A 53 0.89 4.22 3.98
C ARG A 53 -0.26 3.60 4.77
N ALA A 54 -1.46 4.12 4.62
CA ALA A 54 -2.64 3.56 5.27
C ALA A 54 -2.96 2.14 4.77
N CYS A 55 -2.82 1.88 3.46
CA CYS A 55 -2.93 0.52 2.91
C CYS A 55 -1.87 -0.43 3.47
N ALA A 56 -0.62 0.04 3.58
CA ALA A 56 0.48 -0.74 4.13
C ALA A 56 0.24 -1.10 5.61
N ASP A 57 -0.25 -0.17 6.42
CA ASP A 57 -0.61 -0.43 7.82
C ASP A 57 -1.75 -1.45 7.91
N VAL A 58 -2.87 -1.21 7.22
CA VAL A 58 -4.07 -2.04 7.34
C VAL A 58 -3.84 -3.46 6.83
N TRP A 59 -3.24 -3.61 5.64
CA TRP A 59 -3.02 -4.94 5.07
C TRP A 59 -1.76 -5.61 5.61
N GLY A 60 -0.74 -4.85 6.01
CA GLY A 60 0.43 -5.37 6.72
C GLY A 60 0.06 -5.92 8.09
N ALA A 61 -0.79 -5.23 8.86
CA ALA A 61 -1.31 -5.73 10.12
C ALA A 61 -2.10 -7.03 9.93
N ALA A 62 -2.96 -7.11 8.91
CA ALA A 62 -3.68 -8.35 8.60
C ALA A 62 -2.74 -9.52 8.29
N ILE A 63 -1.66 -9.28 7.54
CA ILE A 63 -0.62 -10.29 7.28
C ILE A 63 0.02 -10.73 8.60
N ALA A 64 0.42 -9.79 9.46
CA ALA A 64 1.02 -10.10 10.75
C ALA A 64 0.09 -10.94 11.63
N THR A 65 -1.20 -10.59 11.71
CA THR A 65 -2.21 -11.36 12.44
C THR A 65 -2.36 -12.79 11.91
N ILE A 66 -2.45 -12.98 10.59
CA ILE A 66 -2.55 -14.32 9.98
C ILE A 66 -1.33 -15.20 10.30
N LEU A 67 -0.16 -14.59 10.37
CA LEU A 67 1.09 -15.30 10.69
C LEU A 67 1.19 -15.66 12.18
N ALA A 68 0.67 -14.80 13.06
CA ALA A 68 0.75 -14.99 14.51
C ALA A 68 -0.34 -15.90 15.08
N GLU A 69 -1.53 -15.89 14.49
CA GLU A 69 -2.72 -16.57 15.02
C GLU A 69 -3.17 -17.71 14.11
N ASP A 70 -3.77 -18.76 14.69
CA ASP A 70 -4.40 -19.83 13.92
C ASP A 70 -5.84 -19.44 13.53
N GLN A 71 -6.11 -19.41 12.22
CA GLN A 71 -7.41 -19.08 11.62
C GLN A 71 -8.12 -17.84 12.23
N PRO A 72 -7.45 -16.67 12.30
CA PRO A 72 -8.02 -15.51 12.97
C PRO A 72 -9.23 -14.92 12.23
N ARG A 73 -10.06 -14.20 12.97
CA ARG A 73 -11.18 -13.42 12.44
C ARG A 73 -10.81 -11.94 12.45
N ILE A 74 -10.63 -11.35 11.27
CA ILE A 74 -10.15 -9.97 11.13
C ILE A 74 -11.31 -9.06 10.68
N ARG A 75 -11.58 -7.99 11.42
CA ARG A 75 -12.51 -6.95 10.96
C ARG A 75 -11.84 -6.13 9.86
N ALA A 76 -12.52 -5.97 8.73
CA ALA A 76 -12.03 -5.14 7.63
C ALA A 76 -11.98 -3.67 8.07
N VAL A 77 -10.80 -3.07 7.95
CA VAL A 77 -10.60 -1.63 8.10
C VAL A 77 -10.49 -1.01 6.70
N ASP A 78 -11.16 0.12 6.49
CA ASP A 78 -11.01 0.90 5.26
C ASP A 78 -9.74 1.76 5.34
N PRO A 79 -8.76 1.57 4.44
CA PRO A 79 -7.55 2.40 4.41
C PRO A 79 -7.82 3.89 4.29
N ARG A 80 -8.92 4.33 3.66
CA ARG A 80 -9.25 5.76 3.60
C ARG A 80 -9.64 6.33 4.96
N THR A 81 -10.43 5.57 5.71
CA THR A 81 -10.78 5.93 7.10
C THR A 81 -9.52 5.92 7.96
N TRP A 82 -8.65 4.92 7.81
CA TRP A 82 -7.38 4.83 8.52
C TRP A 82 -6.43 6.00 8.20
N MET A 83 -6.34 6.42 6.94
CA MET A 83 -5.56 7.57 6.49
C MET A 83 -6.00 8.87 7.21
N VAL A 84 -7.31 9.07 7.39
CA VAL A 84 -7.84 10.24 8.12
C VAL A 84 -7.48 10.17 9.60
N GLN A 85 -7.62 8.99 10.22
CA GLN A 85 -7.33 8.79 11.65
C GLN A 85 -5.85 8.98 12.02
N THR A 86 -4.95 8.72 11.08
CA THR A 86 -3.50 8.80 11.29
C THR A 86 -2.91 10.20 11.07
N GLY A 87 -3.66 11.14 10.47
CA GLY A 87 -3.15 12.47 10.14
C GLY A 87 -2.06 12.46 9.06
N TYR A 88 -1.89 11.35 8.32
CA TYR A 88 -0.87 11.24 7.28
C TYR A 88 -0.93 12.32 6.20
N PRO A 89 -2.10 12.83 5.75
CA PRO A 89 -2.16 13.90 4.77
C PRO A 89 -1.48 15.21 5.22
N ASP A 90 -1.38 15.45 6.53
CA ASP A 90 -0.82 16.68 7.08
C ASP A 90 0.73 16.64 7.16
N LEU A 91 1.31 15.44 7.16
CA LEU A 91 2.76 15.24 7.26
C LEU A 91 3.52 15.80 6.05
N ALA A 92 4.78 16.18 6.27
CA ALA A 92 5.68 16.51 5.19
C ALA A 92 5.91 15.29 4.28
N PHE A 93 5.92 15.51 2.96
CA PHE A 93 6.08 14.43 1.99
C PHE A 93 7.38 13.64 2.19
N SER A 94 8.49 14.32 2.49
CA SER A 94 9.80 13.70 2.75
C SER A 94 9.74 12.69 3.90
N ASP A 95 9.12 13.09 5.00
CA ASP A 95 9.06 12.31 6.23
C ASP A 95 8.11 11.12 6.04
N SER A 96 6.99 11.38 5.36
CA SER A 96 6.04 10.33 4.99
C SER A 96 6.68 9.31 4.03
N LEU A 97 7.52 9.74 3.10
CA LEU A 97 8.21 8.85 2.16
C LEU A 97 9.26 7.99 2.88
N ALA A 98 10.00 8.58 3.84
CA ALA A 98 10.92 7.83 4.69
C ALA A 98 10.19 6.77 5.53
N ALA A 99 9.05 7.14 6.12
CA ALA A 99 8.22 6.20 6.88
C ALA A 99 7.63 5.09 5.98
N TYR A 100 7.21 5.42 4.75
CA TYR A 100 6.74 4.44 3.78
C TYR A 100 7.82 3.45 3.37
N ARG A 101 9.07 3.90 3.17
CA ARG A 101 10.22 3.01 2.96
C ARG A 101 10.44 2.08 4.15
N SER A 102 10.35 2.59 5.37
CA SER A 102 10.48 1.77 6.59
C SER A 102 9.37 0.71 6.69
N GLN A 103 8.11 1.10 6.46
CA GLN A 103 6.97 0.16 6.41
C GLN A 103 7.21 -0.92 5.36
N ARG A 104 7.69 -0.55 4.17
CA ARG A 104 7.98 -1.51 3.09
C ARG A 104 9.09 -2.49 3.49
N ASN A 105 10.20 -1.99 4.04
CA ASN A 105 11.32 -2.84 4.42
C ASN A 105 10.93 -3.85 5.50
N ALA A 106 10.18 -3.43 6.51
CA ALA A 106 9.69 -4.32 7.57
C ALA A 106 8.76 -5.42 7.00
N LEU A 107 7.85 -5.05 6.09
CA LEU A 107 6.97 -6.01 5.45
C LEU A 107 7.74 -7.00 4.56
N LEU A 108 8.70 -6.53 3.75
CA LEU A 108 9.50 -7.41 2.90
C LEU A 108 10.41 -8.34 3.70
N ALA A 109 10.99 -7.88 4.81
CA ALA A 109 11.75 -8.73 5.71
C ALA A 109 10.88 -9.87 6.28
N THR A 110 9.65 -9.54 6.69
CA THR A 110 8.68 -10.54 7.18
C THR A 110 8.33 -11.53 6.07
N LEU A 111 7.97 -11.06 4.87
CA LEU A 111 7.55 -11.91 3.76
C LEU A 111 8.70 -12.78 3.22
N GLY A 112 9.92 -12.27 3.21
CA GLY A 112 11.11 -12.98 2.75
C GLY A 112 11.54 -14.14 3.66
N ALA A 113 11.13 -14.12 4.92
CA ALA A 113 11.41 -15.18 5.89
C ALA A 113 10.37 -16.31 5.88
N LEU A 114 9.28 -16.17 5.12
CA LEU A 114 8.17 -17.13 5.15
C LEU A 114 8.50 -18.44 4.42
N GLN A 115 8.20 -19.55 5.08
CA GLN A 115 8.14 -20.86 4.45
C GLN A 115 6.99 -20.95 3.44
N PRO A 116 7.09 -21.79 2.39
CA PRO A 116 6.09 -21.87 1.33
C PRO A 116 4.64 -22.07 1.82
N GLU A 117 4.44 -22.84 2.88
CA GLU A 117 3.14 -23.19 3.46
C GLU A 117 2.52 -22.00 4.21
N GLN A 118 3.34 -21.12 4.79
CA GLN A 118 2.87 -19.96 5.55
C GLN A 118 2.12 -18.96 4.67
N TRP A 119 2.41 -18.93 3.36
CA TRP A 119 1.69 -18.10 2.39
C TRP A 119 0.22 -18.49 2.20
N ALA A 120 -0.11 -19.76 2.50
CA ALA A 120 -1.45 -20.30 2.40
C ALA A 120 -2.25 -20.17 3.70
N ARG A 121 -1.64 -19.72 4.82
CA ARG A 121 -2.38 -19.42 6.05
C ARG A 121 -3.44 -18.36 5.79
N GLU A 122 -4.61 -18.54 6.39
CA GLU A 122 -5.80 -17.72 6.10
C GLU A 122 -6.41 -17.09 7.36
N ALA A 123 -7.12 -15.99 7.14
CA ALA A 123 -8.06 -15.40 8.07
C ALA A 123 -9.45 -15.31 7.45
N THR A 124 -10.46 -15.40 8.32
CA THR A 124 -11.82 -14.98 7.97
C THR A 124 -11.93 -13.46 8.14
N VAL A 125 -12.08 -12.74 7.02
CA VAL A 125 -12.22 -11.28 7.01
C VAL A 125 -13.69 -10.90 7.02
N ILE A 126 -14.08 -10.05 7.97
CA ILE A 126 -15.46 -9.62 8.21
C ILE A 126 -15.59 -8.14 7.86
N GLY A 127 -16.33 -7.82 6.80
CA GLY A 127 -16.62 -6.45 6.36
C GLY A 127 -18.12 -6.16 6.37
N ALA A 128 -18.59 -5.36 5.41
CA ALA A 128 -20.01 -5.05 5.25
C ALA A 128 -20.84 -6.18 4.60
N GLY A 129 -20.18 -7.16 3.99
CA GLY A 129 -20.81 -8.32 3.34
C GLY A 129 -20.49 -9.64 4.04
N ALA A 130 -20.78 -10.75 3.34
CA ALA A 130 -20.46 -12.08 3.83
C ALA A 130 -18.96 -12.22 4.20
N PRO A 131 -18.62 -12.95 5.28
CA PRO A 131 -17.23 -13.23 5.61
C PRO A 131 -16.51 -13.92 4.45
N ILE A 132 -15.24 -13.57 4.25
CA ILE A 132 -14.42 -14.11 3.16
C ILE A 132 -13.09 -14.63 3.70
N GLN A 133 -12.61 -15.74 3.15
CA GLN A 133 -11.25 -16.19 3.46
C GLN A 133 -10.22 -15.36 2.67
N ARG A 134 -9.15 -14.97 3.36
CA ARG A 134 -8.00 -14.28 2.77
C ARG A 134 -6.72 -14.84 3.35
N SER A 135 -5.82 -15.27 2.47
CA SER A 135 -4.49 -15.71 2.84
C SER A 135 -3.47 -14.58 2.84
N VAL A 136 -2.29 -14.85 3.43
CA VAL A 136 -1.11 -13.97 3.31
C VAL A 136 -0.84 -13.61 1.85
N LEU A 137 -0.85 -14.61 0.95
CA LEU A 137 -0.65 -14.38 -0.48
C LEU A 137 -1.70 -13.43 -1.08
N THR A 138 -2.97 -13.55 -0.68
CA THR A 138 -4.02 -12.66 -1.20
C THR A 138 -3.85 -11.22 -0.74
N PHE A 139 -3.41 -10.98 0.50
CA PHE A 139 -3.12 -9.63 0.98
C PHE A 139 -1.88 -9.04 0.30
N THR A 140 -0.80 -9.81 0.19
CA THR A 140 0.45 -9.36 -0.47
C THR A 140 0.21 -8.98 -1.93
N THR A 141 -0.45 -9.86 -2.70
CA THR A 141 -0.75 -9.58 -4.12
C THR A 141 -1.77 -8.44 -4.28
N ARG A 142 -2.71 -8.29 -3.34
CA ARG A 142 -3.63 -7.14 -3.30
C ARG A 142 -2.87 -5.83 -3.10
N LEU A 143 -1.97 -5.77 -2.12
CA LEU A 143 -1.15 -4.59 -1.85
C LEU A 143 -0.33 -4.21 -3.09
N ALA A 144 0.41 -5.16 -3.66
CA ALA A 144 1.28 -4.91 -4.82
C ALA A 144 0.50 -4.40 -6.03
N ARG A 145 -0.64 -5.04 -6.36
CA ARG A 145 -1.49 -4.62 -7.48
C ARG A 145 -2.09 -3.24 -7.25
N HIS A 146 -2.53 -2.96 -6.02
CA HIS A 146 -3.17 -1.71 -5.67
C HIS A 146 -2.20 -0.53 -5.77
N GLU A 147 -1.01 -0.65 -5.18
CA GLU A 147 0.00 0.39 -5.26
C GLU A 147 0.48 0.61 -6.70
N ARG A 148 0.63 -0.46 -7.50
CA ARG A 148 0.99 -0.35 -8.92
C ARG A 148 0.01 0.53 -9.71
N THR A 149 -1.28 0.46 -9.38
CA THR A 149 -2.30 1.35 -9.97
C THR A 149 -2.06 2.81 -9.55
N HIS A 150 -1.77 3.05 -8.27
CA HIS A 150 -1.47 4.38 -7.76
C HIS A 150 -0.14 4.95 -8.26
N MET A 151 0.86 4.13 -8.61
CA MET A 151 2.07 4.64 -9.28
C MET A 151 1.76 5.25 -10.65
N LYS A 152 0.78 4.71 -11.39
CA LYS A 152 0.30 5.31 -12.64
C LYS A 152 -0.43 6.62 -12.38
N GLN A 153 -1.20 6.70 -11.30
CA GLN A 153 -1.88 7.93 -10.89
C GLN A 153 -0.86 9.01 -10.46
N LEU A 154 0.14 8.64 -9.67
CA LEU A 154 1.21 9.55 -9.24
C LEU A 154 1.95 10.15 -10.45
N ALA A 155 2.28 9.34 -11.46
CA ALA A 155 2.92 9.84 -12.67
C ALA A 155 2.07 10.92 -13.38
N LYS A 156 0.74 10.78 -13.40
CA LYS A 156 -0.17 11.78 -13.95
C LYS A 156 -0.20 13.05 -13.10
N ILE A 157 -0.28 12.91 -11.77
CA ILE A 157 -0.25 14.03 -10.82
C ILE A 157 1.04 14.85 -11.01
N VAL A 158 2.19 14.19 -11.00
CA VAL A 158 3.50 14.83 -11.21
C VAL A 158 3.56 15.55 -12.56
N ALA A 159 3.09 14.93 -13.63
CA ALA A 159 3.08 15.53 -14.96
C ALA A 159 2.17 16.75 -15.07
N ALA A 160 1.08 16.81 -14.29
CA ALA A 160 0.19 17.96 -14.25
C ALA A 160 0.81 19.14 -13.46
N VAL A 161 1.53 18.86 -12.37
CA VAL A 161 2.11 19.88 -11.48
C VAL A 161 3.42 20.48 -12.01
N ARG A 162 4.12 19.78 -12.92
CA ARG A 162 5.35 20.28 -13.56
C ARG A 162 5.12 21.20 -14.77
N ARG A 163 3.88 21.33 -15.22
CA ARG A 163 3.52 22.25 -16.29
C ARG A 163 3.52 23.68 -15.77
#